data_AF-A0AAW5MWQ8-F1
#
_entry.id   AF-A0AAW5MWQ8-F1
#
_cell.length_a   1.000
_cell.length_b   1.000
_cell.length_c   1.000
_cell.angle_alpha   90.00
_cell.angle_beta   90.00
_cell.angle_gamma   90.00
#
_symmetry.space_group_name_H-M   'P 1'
#
loop_
_entity.id
_entity.type
_entity.pdbx_description
1 polymer ?
#
loop_
_entity_poly.entity_id
_entity_poly.type
_entity_poly.pdbx_seq_one_letter_code
_entity_poly.pdbx_strand_id
1 'polypeptide(L)'
;MNENQLAPCWEFQPYLAENYVRHLLAEIANVLEQLYYHKHALDSNWSEGVRAYDWVRNHLIQNEDAIPGLEMISKGLDYVVALNKVPLQFTKDCINNPKKKHRLRRNKVEYEQLSLFGDVEAE
;
A
#
# COMPACT_ATOMS: atom_id res chain seq x y z
N MET A 1 -24.18 -6.34 2.40
CA MET A 1 -22.97 -5.50 2.53
C MET A 1 -23.17 -4.29 1.65
N ASN A 2 -23.25 -3.10 2.26
CA ASN A 2 -23.47 -1.84 1.57
C ASN A 2 -22.20 -1.39 0.82
N GLU A 3 -22.35 -0.81 -0.36
CA GLU A 3 -21.22 -0.34 -1.18
C GLU A 3 -20.42 0.78 -0.51
N ASN A 4 -21.01 1.48 0.48
CA ASN A 4 -20.37 2.53 1.28
C ASN A 4 -19.13 2.06 2.06
N GLN A 5 -19.04 0.78 2.45
CA GLN A 5 -17.89 0.23 3.19
C GLN A 5 -16.61 0.07 2.34
N LEU A 6 -16.69 0.35 1.04
CA LEU A 6 -15.54 0.39 0.13
C LEU A 6 -15.11 1.83 -0.20
N ALA A 7 -15.80 2.83 0.35
CA ALA A 7 -15.43 4.22 0.14
C ALA A 7 -14.05 4.45 0.77
N PRO A 8 -13.12 5.13 0.07
CA PRO A 8 -11.87 5.55 0.69
C PRO A 8 -12.18 6.35 1.95
N CYS A 9 -11.43 6.08 3.02
CA CYS A 9 -11.39 6.93 4.19
C CYS A 9 -11.09 8.38 3.74
N TRP A 10 -12.09 9.26 3.80
CA TRP A 10 -11.93 10.67 3.45
C TRP A 10 -11.31 11.49 4.59
N GLU A 11 -11.13 10.88 5.77
CA GLU A 11 -10.39 11.47 6.87
C GLU A 11 -8.89 11.39 6.60
N PHE A 12 -8.23 12.55 6.56
CA PHE A 12 -6.79 12.62 6.47
C PHE A 12 -6.18 12.13 7.78
N GLN A 13 -5.47 11.01 7.74
CA GLN A 13 -4.74 10.49 8.90
C GLN A 13 -3.64 11.50 9.30
N PRO A 14 -3.72 12.14 10.48
CA PRO A 14 -2.79 13.21 10.89
C PRO A 14 -1.31 12.81 10.89
N TYR A 15 -1.00 11.51 11.05
CA TYR A 15 0.38 11.01 11.01
C TYR A 15 0.93 10.83 9.57
N LEU A 16 0.07 10.88 8.55
CA LEU A 16 0.48 10.92 7.13
C LEU A 16 0.81 12.35 6.72
N ALA A 17 1.90 12.89 7.25
CA ALA A 17 2.38 14.21 6.87
C ALA A 17 2.72 14.27 5.36
N GLU A 18 2.26 15.33 4.70
CA GLU A 18 2.22 15.46 3.24
C GLU A 18 3.59 15.27 2.58
N ASN A 19 4.65 15.78 3.21
CA ASN A 19 6.03 15.65 2.72
C ASN A 19 6.47 14.17 2.61
N TYR A 20 6.18 13.35 3.62
CA TYR A 20 6.52 11.93 3.63
C TYR A 20 5.70 11.16 2.58
N VAL A 21 4.41 11.48 2.47
CA VAL A 21 3.52 10.86 1.47
C VAL A 21 4.00 11.20 0.06
N ARG A 22 4.30 12.48 -0.21
CA ARG A 22 4.82 12.91 -1.52
C ARG A 22 6.14 12.23 -1.86
N HIS A 23 7.05 12.09 -0.90
CA HIS A 23 8.32 11.41 -1.11
C HIS A 23 8.11 9.94 -1.46
N LEU A 24 7.28 9.21 -0.68
CA LEU A 24 6.95 7.81 -0.96
C LEU A 24 6.32 7.64 -2.35
N LEU A 25 5.37 8.51 -2.72
CA LEU A 25 4.72 8.47 -4.02
C LEU A 25 5.69 8.76 -5.17
N ALA A 26 6.65 9.67 -4.96
CA ALA A 26 7.69 9.95 -5.95
C ALA A 26 8.60 8.74 -6.17
N GLU A 27 9.04 8.08 -5.09
CA GLU A 27 9.83 6.83 -5.17
C GLU A 27 9.08 5.74 -5.97
N ILE A 28 7.79 5.55 -5.68
CA ILE A 28 6.95 4.58 -6.41
C ILE A 28 6.81 4.98 -7.89
N ALA A 29 6.53 6.25 -8.19
CA ALA A 29 6.38 6.74 -9.55
C ALA A 29 7.65 6.54 -10.37
N ASN A 30 8.82 6.87 -9.81
CA ASN A 30 10.13 6.69 -10.45
C ASN A 30 10.39 5.23 -10.83
N VAL A 31 9.99 4.27 -10.00
CA VAL A 31 10.10 2.84 -10.31
C VAL A 31 9.14 2.44 -11.43
N LEU A 32 7.90 2.92 -11.39
CA LEU A 32 6.88 2.58 -12.37
C LEU A 32 7.19 3.14 -13.77
N GLU A 33 7.85 4.30 -13.85
CA GLU A 33 8.31 4.87 -15.11
C GLU A 33 9.34 3.99 -15.82
N GLN A 34 10.09 3.17 -15.08
CA GLN A 34 11.14 2.30 -15.63
C GLN A 34 10.60 0.96 -16.16
N LEU A 35 9.29 0.68 -16.05
CA LEU A 35 8.74 -0.66 -16.34
C LEU A 35 8.91 -1.15 -17.78
N TYR A 36 9.19 -0.27 -18.74
CA TYR A 36 9.39 -0.64 -20.13
C TYR A 36 10.72 -1.38 -20.38
N TYR A 37 11.66 -1.33 -19.44
CA TYR A 37 12.93 -2.06 -19.57
C TYR A 37 12.73 -3.58 -19.50
N HIS A 38 13.45 -4.32 -20.34
CA HIS A 38 13.33 -5.78 -20.42
C HIS A 38 14.03 -6.52 -19.27
N LYS A 39 15.03 -5.90 -18.64
CA LYS A 39 15.78 -6.42 -17.50
C LYS A 39 16.17 -5.28 -16.55
N HIS A 40 16.03 -5.47 -15.25
CA HIS A 40 16.26 -4.45 -14.24
C HIS A 40 16.83 -5.04 -12.94
N ALA A 41 17.49 -4.21 -12.13
CA ALA A 41 18.08 -4.63 -10.85
C ALA A 41 17.03 -5.07 -9.81
N LEU A 42 15.78 -4.65 -10.00
CA LEU A 42 14.64 -5.00 -9.14
C LEU A 42 13.92 -6.28 -9.60
N ASP A 43 14.36 -6.92 -10.68
CA ASP A 43 13.76 -8.19 -11.10
C ASP A 43 14.01 -9.29 -10.06
N SER A 44 12.98 -10.09 -9.80
CA SER A 44 13.03 -11.28 -8.94
C SER A 44 12.29 -12.44 -9.60
N ASN A 45 12.27 -13.59 -8.92
CA ASN A 45 11.52 -14.77 -9.37
C ASN A 45 10.01 -14.51 -9.53
N TRP A 46 9.49 -13.42 -8.96
CA TRP A 46 8.09 -13.01 -9.06
C TRP A 46 7.83 -11.98 -10.16
N SER A 47 8.86 -11.48 -10.84
CA SER A 47 8.71 -10.40 -11.82
C SER A 47 7.96 -10.82 -13.09
N GLU A 48 7.88 -12.12 -13.38
CA GLU A 48 7.11 -12.65 -14.50
C GLU A 48 5.59 -12.52 -14.22
N GLY A 49 4.93 -11.61 -14.93
CA GLY A 49 3.48 -11.37 -14.81
C GLY A 49 3.06 -10.33 -13.76
N VAL A 50 3.90 -9.99 -12.79
CA VAL A 50 3.60 -8.94 -11.77
C VAL A 50 4.73 -7.93 -11.56
N ARG A 51 5.55 -7.69 -12.59
CA ARG A 51 6.71 -6.77 -12.58
C ARG A 51 6.47 -5.41 -11.90
N ALA A 52 5.39 -4.71 -12.25
CA ALA A 52 5.06 -3.42 -11.65
C ALA A 52 4.94 -3.46 -10.12
N TYR A 53 4.39 -4.55 -9.61
CA TYR A 53 4.14 -4.73 -8.19
C TYR A 53 5.39 -5.23 -7.46
N ASP A 54 6.10 -6.17 -8.06
CA ASP A 54 7.34 -6.75 -7.52
C ASP A 54 8.50 -5.73 -7.52
N TRP A 55 8.62 -4.89 -8.54
CA TRP A 55 9.65 -3.85 -8.56
C TRP A 55 9.43 -2.80 -7.48
N VAL A 56 8.21 -2.31 -7.32
CA VAL A 56 7.89 -1.36 -6.22
C VAL A 56 8.22 -2.00 -4.87
N ARG A 57 7.79 -3.26 -4.66
CA ARG A 57 8.14 -4.01 -3.45
C ARG A 57 9.65 -4.08 -3.21
N ASN A 58 10.41 -4.51 -4.20
CA ASN A 58 11.86 -4.67 -4.07
C ASN A 58 12.56 -3.34 -3.83
N HIS A 59 12.10 -2.26 -4.48
CA HIS A 59 12.62 -0.91 -4.28
C HIS A 59 12.41 -0.43 -2.84
N LEU A 60 11.19 -0.58 -2.33
CA LEU A 60 10.85 -0.17 -0.96
C LEU A 60 11.61 -1.00 0.08
N ILE A 61 11.81 -2.30 -0.16
CA ILE A 61 12.63 -3.16 0.70
C ILE A 61 14.10 -2.73 0.71
N GLN A 62 14.67 -2.41 -0.46
CA GLN A 62 16.07 -2.02 -0.58
C GLN A 62 16.36 -0.63 0.01
N ASN A 63 15.36 0.26 0.00
CA ASN A 63 15.48 1.65 0.43
C ASN A 63 14.71 1.95 1.72
N GLU A 64 14.34 0.93 2.49
CA GLU A 64 13.54 1.06 3.72
C GLU A 64 14.15 2.10 4.68
N ASP A 65 15.46 2.01 4.92
CA ASP A 65 16.19 2.93 5.82
C ASP A 65 16.42 4.33 5.21
N ALA A 66 16.33 4.45 3.88
CA ALA A 66 16.59 5.68 3.14
C ALA A 66 15.32 6.53 2.93
N ILE A 67 14.14 5.90 2.91
CA ILE A 67 12.86 6.57 2.75
C ILE A 67 12.34 6.97 4.13
N PRO A 68 12.26 8.27 4.47
CA PRO A 68 11.91 8.69 5.82
C PRO A 68 10.53 8.20 6.24
N GLY A 69 10.45 7.62 7.44
CA GLY A 69 9.19 7.15 8.02
C GLY A 69 8.64 5.85 7.42
N LEU A 70 9.29 5.27 6.41
CA LEU A 70 8.90 4.00 5.82
C LEU A 70 9.30 2.84 6.72
N GLU A 71 8.41 1.87 6.85
CA GLU A 71 8.66 0.60 7.55
C GLU A 71 7.98 -0.53 6.78
N MET A 72 8.70 -1.59 6.48
CA MET A 72 8.17 -2.77 5.82
C MET A 72 7.56 -3.72 6.86
N ILE A 73 6.24 -3.64 7.07
CA ILE A 73 5.51 -4.53 7.99
C ILE A 73 5.56 -5.97 7.49
N SER A 74 5.35 -6.19 6.19
CA SER A 74 5.52 -7.49 5.56
C SER A 74 6.27 -7.36 4.23
N LYS A 75 7.14 -8.31 3.95
CA LYS A 75 7.99 -8.33 2.75
C LYS A 75 7.54 -9.39 1.73
N GLY A 76 6.37 -10.01 1.92
CA GLY A 76 5.79 -10.97 0.97
C GLY A 76 5.36 -10.31 -0.34
N LEU A 77 4.72 -11.06 -1.25
CA LEU A 77 4.10 -10.43 -2.42
C LEU A 77 2.95 -9.51 -2.00
N ASP A 78 2.17 -9.90 -1.01
CA ASP A 78 1.15 -9.09 -0.36
C ASP A 78 1.74 -8.09 0.67
N TYR A 79 2.87 -7.47 0.32
CA TYR A 79 3.58 -6.57 1.20
C TYR A 79 2.69 -5.45 1.74
N VAL A 80 2.89 -5.15 3.01
CA VAL A 80 2.27 -4.04 3.73
C VAL A 80 3.41 -3.15 4.20
N VAL A 81 3.25 -1.85 3.97
CA VAL A 81 4.20 -0.85 4.46
C VAL A 81 3.51 0.00 5.51
N ALA A 82 4.26 0.57 6.43
CA ALA A 82 3.81 1.70 7.22
C ALA A 82 4.56 2.95 6.81
N LEU A 83 3.87 4.08 6.83
CA LEU A 83 4.48 5.40 6.76
C LEU A 83 4.16 6.14 8.05
N ASN A 84 5.18 6.51 8.82
CA ASN A 84 5.03 7.11 10.15
C ASN A 84 4.09 6.28 11.06
N LYS A 85 4.29 4.96 11.08
CA LYS A 85 3.47 3.97 11.82
C LYS A 85 2.02 3.82 11.34
N VAL A 86 1.63 4.48 10.26
CA VAL A 86 0.32 4.29 9.62
C VAL A 86 0.45 3.18 8.57
N PRO A 87 -0.26 2.05 8.70
CA PRO A 87 -0.24 1.00 7.71
C PRO A 87 -0.89 1.47 6.40
N LEU A 88 -0.23 1.15 5.30
CA LEU A 88 -0.61 1.47 3.93
C LEU A 88 -0.58 0.19 3.09
N GLN A 89 -1.55 0.08 2.20
CA GLN A 89 -1.63 -1.00 1.24
C GLN A 89 -1.46 -0.48 -0.17
N PHE A 90 -0.51 -1.04 -0.91
CA PHE A 90 -0.35 -0.75 -2.33
C PHE A 90 -1.25 -1.70 -3.15
N THR A 91 -2.06 -1.12 -4.03
CA THR A 91 -2.94 -1.87 -4.93
C THR A 91 -2.90 -1.27 -6.33
N LYS A 92 -2.88 -2.12 -7.36
CA LYS A 92 -2.99 -1.71 -8.78
C LYS A 92 -4.44 -1.66 -9.27
N ASP A 93 -5.39 -1.72 -8.34
CA ASP A 93 -6.81 -1.79 -8.66
C ASP A 93 -7.39 -0.38 -8.91
N CYS A 94 -8.47 -0.31 -9.67
CA CYS A 94 -9.17 0.96 -9.90
C CYS A 94 -10.02 1.28 -8.68
N ILE A 95 -9.79 2.41 -8.01
CA ILE A 95 -10.56 2.78 -6.82
C ILE A 95 -12.06 2.98 -7.13
N ASN A 96 -12.38 3.45 -8.34
CA ASN A 96 -13.75 3.67 -8.78
C ASN A 96 -14.46 2.36 -9.19
N ASN A 97 -13.71 1.30 -9.51
CA ASN A 97 -14.28 -0.01 -9.85
C ASN A 97 -13.32 -1.15 -9.46
N PRO A 98 -13.22 -1.45 -8.16
CA PRO A 98 -12.20 -2.36 -7.67
C PRO A 98 -12.56 -3.82 -7.95
N LYS A 99 -11.69 -4.51 -8.70
CA LYS A 99 -11.78 -5.95 -8.97
C LYS A 99 -11.44 -6.80 -7.75
N LYS A 100 -10.57 -6.32 -6.86
CA LYS A 100 -10.06 -7.01 -5.66
C LYS A 100 -10.56 -6.31 -4.40
N LYS A 101 -11.89 -6.24 -4.25
CA LYS A 101 -12.58 -5.59 -3.12
C LYS A 101 -12.05 -6.01 -1.73
N HIS A 102 -11.61 -7.25 -1.57
CA HIS A 102 -11.04 -7.74 -0.30
C HIS A 102 -9.72 -7.05 0.10
N ARG A 103 -9.00 -6.42 -0.83
CA ARG A 103 -7.76 -5.67 -0.57
C ARG A 103 -7.98 -4.18 -0.27
N LEU A 104 -9.22 -3.71 -0.39
CA LEU A 104 -9.60 -2.35 0.01
C LEU A 104 -10.28 -2.33 1.38
N ARG A 105 -10.49 -3.52 1.95
CA ARG A 105 -11.08 -3.68 3.27
C ARG A 105 -9.98 -3.67 4.31
N ARG A 106 -10.28 -3.10 5.46
CA ARG A 106 -9.47 -3.25 6.68
C ARG A 106 -9.18 -4.74 6.91
N ASN A 107 -7.94 -5.05 7.29
CA ASN A 107 -7.58 -6.44 7.56
C ASN A 107 -8.30 -6.93 8.84
N LYS A 108 -8.30 -8.25 9.07
CA LYS A 108 -9.02 -8.84 10.21
C LYS A 108 -8.61 -8.24 11.56
N VAL A 109 -7.33 -7.90 11.72
CA VAL A 109 -6.79 -7.36 12.98
C VAL A 109 -7.28 -5.93 13.21
N GLU A 110 -7.28 -5.09 12.17
CA GLU A 110 -7.82 -3.73 12.23
C GLU A 110 -9.32 -3.72 12.53
N TYR A 111 -10.07 -4.66 11.94
CA TYR A 111 -11.49 -4.82 12.21
C TYR A 111 -11.75 -5.22 13.67
N GLU A 112 -11.03 -6.21 14.19
CA GLU A 112 -11.18 -6.68 15.57
C GLU A 112 -10.81 -5.59 16.58
N GLN A 113 -9.73 -4.83 16.37
CA GLN A 113 -9.36 -3.74 17.27
C GLN A 113 -10.40 -2.62 17.30
N LEU A 114 -10.98 -2.26 16.14
CA LEU A 114 -12.00 -1.22 16.08
C LEU A 114 -13.34 -1.67 16.68
N SER A 115 -13.69 -2.96 16.55
CA SER A 115 -14.90 -3.50 17.19
C SER A 115 -14.89 -3.40 18.72
N LEU A 116 -13.70 -3.29 19.34
CA LEU A 116 -13.59 -3.10 20.79
C LEU A 116 -14.05 -1.71 21.25
N PHE A 117 -14.10 -0.72 20.36
CA PHE A 117 -14.54 0.64 20.65
C PHE A 117 -16.04 0.87 20.40
N GLY A 118 -16.79 -0.17 20.04
CA GLY A 118 -18.25 -0.18 19.93
C GLY A 118 -18.77 -0.79 18.63
N ASP A 119 -19.99 -1.31 18.66
CA ASP A 119 -20.74 -1.92 17.53
C ASP A 119 -21.18 -0.90 16.45
N VAL A 120 -20.52 0.25 16.35
CA VAL A 120 -20.88 1.24 15.35
C VAL A 120 -20.10 0.92 14.08
N GLU A 121 -20.76 0.23 13.15
CA GLU A 121 -20.32 0.21 11.75
C GLU A 121 -19.99 1.65 11.34
N ALA A 122 -18.79 1.89 10.82
CA ALA A 122 -18.49 3.16 10.18
C ALA A 122 -19.46 3.34 9.00
N GLU A 123 -20.33 4.35 9.07
CA GLU A 123 -21.22 4.78 7.96
C GLU A 123 -20.46 5.17 6.71
#